data_AF-A0A2V0P7W1-F1
#
_entry.id   AF-A0A2V0P7W1-F1
#
_cell.length_a   1.000
_cell.length_b   1.000
_cell.length_c   1.000
_cell.angle_alpha   90.00
_cell.angle_beta   90.00
_cell.angle_gamma   90.00
#
_symmetry.space_group_name_H-M   'P 1'
#
loop_
_entity.id
_entity.type
_entity.pdbx_description
1 polymer ?
#
loop_
_entity_poly.entity_id
_entity_poly.type
_entity_poly.pdbx_seq_one_letter_code
_entity_poly.pdbx_strand_id
1 'polypeptide(L)'
;MGSLPKLPGYQISLPDMHKLMNKDKIVLRFTARMVPTDTHALSHADAGRSFVLSYFMMDDSILIFEPPVRNSGIGGGKFLERQRVYKPESEEIYTYQARAAAAAAWPGPAQPGRDLYVGGRLEVFNRAFELTGADEYSLTYMENNCHIFVMADADAVLQSLRVQAKGREEALRAALVAADSDGSGLLPDAALEAALSSAGLRFTRHQLIALRRRVDGERAGAVAAEEVLRLLGAEG
;
A
#
# COMPACT_ATOMS: atom_id res chain seq x y z
N MET A 1 -42.87 -17.05 -34.83
CA MET A 1 -42.41 -15.95 -33.97
C MET A 1 -41.17 -16.42 -33.23
N GLY A 2 -39.98 -16.09 -33.75
CA GLY A 2 -38.71 -16.44 -33.11
C GLY A 2 -38.51 -15.59 -31.87
N SER A 3 -38.24 -16.23 -30.73
CA SER A 3 -37.89 -15.51 -29.50
C SER A 3 -36.48 -14.93 -29.67
N LEU A 4 -36.35 -13.63 -29.39
CA LEU A 4 -35.06 -12.95 -29.36
C LEU A 4 -34.21 -13.56 -28.23
N PRO A 5 -32.92 -13.83 -28.44
CA PRO A 5 -32.04 -14.25 -27.36
C PRO A 5 -31.96 -13.13 -26.33
N LYS A 6 -32.20 -13.48 -25.05
CA LYS A 6 -32.01 -12.55 -23.93
C LYS A 6 -30.54 -12.14 -23.90
N LEU A 7 -30.26 -10.85 -24.06
CA LEU A 7 -28.94 -10.30 -23.83
C LEU A 7 -28.47 -10.69 -22.41
N PRO A 8 -27.20 -11.08 -22.21
CA PRO A 8 -26.68 -11.42 -20.88
C PRO A 8 -26.94 -10.23 -19.96
N GLY A 9 -27.78 -10.48 -18.95
CA GLY A 9 -28.24 -9.45 -18.02
C GLY A 9 -27.04 -8.87 -17.28
N TYR A 10 -26.78 -7.59 -17.51
CA TYR A 10 -25.98 -6.78 -16.60
C TYR A 10 -26.70 -6.81 -15.24
N GLN A 11 -26.30 -7.72 -14.36
CA GLN A 11 -26.80 -7.75 -12.99
C GLN A 11 -26.26 -6.49 -12.29
N ILE A 12 -27.05 -5.43 -12.30
CA ILE A 12 -26.82 -4.29 -11.40
C ILE A 12 -27.03 -4.84 -9.99
N SER A 13 -25.94 -5.27 -9.34
CA SER A 13 -25.97 -5.55 -7.92
C SER A 13 -26.43 -4.27 -7.23
N LEU A 14 -27.52 -4.33 -6.48
CA LEU A 14 -28.00 -3.20 -5.69
C LEU A 14 -26.85 -2.65 -4.84
N PRO A 15 -26.72 -1.32 -4.72
CA PRO A 15 -25.73 -0.73 -3.81
C PRO A 15 -25.88 -1.34 -2.42
N ASP A 16 -24.76 -1.75 -1.83
CA ASP A 16 -24.73 -2.22 -0.45
C ASP A 16 -25.04 -1.04 0.47
N MET A 17 -26.31 -0.91 0.82
CA MET A 17 -26.81 0.21 1.63
C MET A 17 -26.16 0.26 3.01
N HIS A 18 -25.83 -0.90 3.58
CA HIS A 18 -25.16 -0.98 4.88
C HIS A 18 -23.73 -0.41 4.78
N LYS A 19 -23.00 -0.76 3.73
CA LYS A 19 -21.68 -0.17 3.45
C LYS A 19 -21.78 1.33 3.16
N LEU A 20 -22.76 1.74 2.35
CA LEU A 20 -22.95 3.14 1.99
C LEU A 20 -23.18 4.01 3.22
N MET A 21 -24.02 3.56 4.16
CA MET A 21 -24.33 4.29 5.38
C MET A 21 -23.18 4.28 6.38
N ASN A 22 -22.51 3.15 6.57
CA ASN A 22 -21.51 2.99 7.62
C ASN A 22 -20.11 3.48 7.22
N LYS A 23 -19.83 3.59 5.92
CA LYS A 23 -18.50 3.99 5.40
C LYS A 23 -18.49 5.29 4.59
N ASP A 24 -19.59 6.03 4.56
CA ASP A 24 -19.75 7.31 3.83
C ASP A 24 -18.58 8.29 4.03
N LYS A 25 -18.14 8.45 5.28
CA LYS A 25 -17.11 9.43 5.65
C LYS A 25 -15.68 8.87 5.64
N ILE A 26 -15.52 7.59 5.29
CA ILE A 26 -14.23 6.91 5.37
C ILE A 26 -13.55 6.99 4.01
N VAL A 27 -12.52 7.83 3.94
CA VAL A 27 -11.71 8.03 2.74
C VAL A 27 -10.26 7.71 3.06
N LEU A 28 -9.70 6.69 2.39
CA LEU A 28 -8.29 6.37 2.51
C LEU A 28 -7.50 7.20 1.49
N ARG A 29 -6.49 7.92 1.94
CA ARG A 29 -5.66 8.78 1.10
C ARG A 29 -4.23 8.29 1.08
N PHE A 30 -3.73 8.14 -0.14
CA PHE A 30 -2.38 7.69 -0.41
C PHE A 30 -1.64 8.72 -1.24
N THR A 31 -0.37 8.95 -0.92
CA THR A 31 0.54 9.62 -1.85
C THR A 31 0.98 8.60 -2.89
N ALA A 32 1.04 9.01 -4.15
CA ALA A 32 1.39 8.14 -5.24
C ALA A 32 2.30 8.85 -6.25
N ARG A 33 3.07 8.05 -6.98
CA ARG A 33 3.87 8.49 -8.14
C ARG A 33 3.60 7.59 -9.33
N MET A 34 3.76 8.12 -10.54
CA MET A 34 3.70 7.28 -11.73
C MET A 34 4.96 6.40 -11.83
N VAL A 35 4.77 5.14 -12.24
CA VAL A 35 5.84 4.17 -12.51
C VAL A 35 5.70 3.61 -13.93
N PRO A 36 6.80 3.23 -14.60
CA PRO A 36 6.72 2.76 -15.97
C PRO A 36 6.01 1.42 -16.04
N THR A 37 5.32 1.19 -17.15
CA THR A 37 4.72 -0.10 -17.50
C THR A 37 5.44 -0.69 -18.70
N ASP A 38 5.16 -1.95 -19.02
CA ASP A 38 5.69 -2.61 -20.21
C ASP A 38 5.24 -1.91 -21.51
N THR A 39 4.09 -1.23 -21.45
CA THR A 39 3.45 -0.54 -22.58
C THR A 39 3.79 0.95 -22.66
N HIS A 40 4.11 1.59 -21.52
CA HIS A 40 4.31 3.03 -21.44
C HIS A 40 5.52 3.40 -20.58
N ALA A 41 6.54 3.96 -21.24
CA ALA A 41 7.66 4.62 -20.58
C ALA A 41 7.24 5.97 -19.99
N LEU A 42 7.79 6.32 -18.83
CA LEU A 42 7.58 7.63 -18.23
C LEU A 42 8.35 8.72 -18.99
N SER A 43 7.69 9.85 -19.24
CA SER A 43 8.40 11.05 -19.67
C SER A 43 9.18 11.66 -18.51
N HIS A 44 10.23 12.44 -18.82
CA HIS A 44 10.96 13.21 -17.79
C HIS A 44 10.04 14.14 -16.99
N ALA A 45 9.00 14.69 -17.62
CA ALA A 45 8.02 15.53 -16.96
C ALA A 45 7.12 14.72 -16.00
N ASP A 46 6.82 13.46 -16.32
CA ASP A 46 5.96 12.62 -15.49
C ASP A 46 6.69 12.06 -14.26
N ALA A 47 8.01 11.86 -14.35
CA ALA A 47 8.79 11.22 -13.28
C ALA A 47 8.85 12.04 -11.98
N GLY A 48 8.69 13.36 -12.08
CA GLY A 48 8.69 14.28 -10.94
C GLY A 48 7.31 14.56 -10.34
N ARG A 49 6.22 14.03 -10.92
CA ARG A 49 4.85 14.34 -10.49
C ARG A 49 4.43 13.49 -9.30
N SER A 50 3.75 14.12 -8.35
CA SER A 50 3.17 13.46 -7.19
C SER A 50 1.65 13.59 -7.22
N PHE A 51 0.97 12.53 -6.78
CA PHE A 51 -0.47 12.42 -6.82
C PHE A 51 -0.99 12.04 -5.43
N VAL A 52 -2.24 12.41 -5.17
CA VAL A 52 -3.02 11.97 -4.02
C VAL A 52 -4.15 11.09 -4.56
N LEU A 53 -4.08 9.80 -4.23
CA LEU A 53 -5.14 8.84 -4.50
C LEU A 53 -6.09 8.82 -3.30
N SER A 54 -7.36 9.16 -3.52
CA SER A 54 -8.42 9.06 -2.52
C SER A 54 -9.33 7.87 -2.87
N TYR A 55 -9.40 6.90 -1.98
CA TYR A 55 -10.28 5.74 -2.07
C TYR A 55 -11.49 5.94 -1.15
N PHE A 56 -12.69 5.92 -1.72
CA PHE A 56 -13.95 6.09 -0.98
C PHE A 56 -14.51 4.73 -0.57
N MET A 57 -14.46 4.43 0.72
CA MET A 57 -14.85 3.12 1.25
C MET A 57 -16.35 2.83 1.11
N MET A 58 -17.17 3.85 0.86
CA MET A 58 -18.63 3.74 0.73
C MET A 58 -19.05 3.04 -0.57
N ASP A 59 -18.34 3.28 -1.68
CA ASP A 59 -18.75 2.86 -3.03
C ASP A 59 -17.62 2.27 -3.88
N ASP A 60 -16.42 2.12 -3.30
CA ASP A 60 -15.20 1.61 -3.94
C ASP A 60 -14.72 2.47 -5.12
N SER A 61 -15.07 3.76 -5.11
CA SER A 61 -14.57 4.71 -6.10
C SER A 61 -13.21 5.26 -5.73
N ILE A 62 -12.45 5.64 -6.75
CA ILE A 62 -11.12 6.24 -6.66
C ILE A 62 -11.16 7.60 -7.33
N LEU A 63 -10.50 8.58 -6.70
CA LEU A 63 -10.17 9.89 -7.25
C LEU A 63 -8.66 10.07 -7.19
N ILE A 64 -8.06 10.55 -8.28
CA ILE A 64 -6.63 10.86 -8.33
C ILE A 64 -6.50 12.35 -8.58
N PHE A 65 -5.84 13.04 -7.66
CA PHE A 65 -5.61 14.48 -7.73
C PHE A 65 -4.12 14.77 -7.72
N GLU A 66 -3.67 15.64 -8.59
CA GLU A 66 -2.32 16.18 -8.61
C GLU A 66 -2.32 17.53 -7.88
N PRO A 67 -1.65 17.64 -6.71
CA PRO A 67 -1.49 18.92 -6.04
C PRO A 67 -0.73 19.92 -6.92
N PRO A 68 -1.15 21.21 -6.94
CA PRO A 68 -0.44 22.23 -7.69
C PRO A 68 0.95 22.47 -7.08
N VAL A 69 1.99 22.43 -7.90
CA VAL A 69 3.38 22.71 -7.50
C VAL A 69 3.79 24.07 -8.03
N ARG A 70 4.23 24.98 -7.15
CA ARG A 70 4.72 26.29 -7.56
C ARG A 70 5.95 26.11 -8.48
N ASN A 71 5.99 26.88 -9.56
CA ASN A 71 7.10 26.91 -10.52
C ASN A 71 7.33 25.61 -11.33
N SER A 72 6.38 24.67 -11.34
CA SER A 72 6.51 23.43 -12.15
C SER A 72 6.08 23.60 -13.61
N GLY A 73 5.32 24.66 -13.93
CA GLY A 73 4.68 24.82 -15.24
C GLY A 73 3.47 23.89 -15.47
N ILE A 74 3.10 23.06 -14.50
CA ILE A 74 1.96 22.13 -14.55
C ILE A 74 0.88 22.64 -13.59
N GLY A 75 -0.34 22.87 -14.09
CA GLY A 75 -1.44 23.48 -13.34
C GLY A 75 -2.01 22.66 -12.17
N GLY A 76 -1.57 21.41 -11.99
CA GLY A 76 -2.21 20.45 -11.10
C GLY A 76 -3.68 20.20 -11.48
N GLY A 77 -4.41 19.49 -10.62
CA GLY A 77 -5.85 19.26 -10.78
C GLY A 77 -6.24 17.79 -10.70
N LYS A 78 -7.49 17.50 -11.09
CA LYS A 78 -7.98 16.12 -11.13
C LYS A 78 -7.30 15.38 -12.27
N PHE A 79 -6.50 14.38 -11.95
CA PHE A 79 -5.98 13.42 -12.92
C PHE A 79 -7.04 12.37 -13.28
N LEU A 80 -7.81 11.95 -12.27
CA LEU A 80 -8.94 11.04 -12.41
C LEU A 80 -10.13 11.58 -11.60
N GLU A 81 -11.27 11.79 -12.25
CA GLU A 81 -12.52 12.07 -11.55
C GLU A 81 -13.03 10.84 -10.79
N ARG A 82 -13.73 11.07 -9.67
CA ARG A 82 -14.21 10.01 -8.77
C ARG A 82 -15.06 8.99 -9.55
N GLN A 83 -14.53 7.79 -9.69
CA GLN A 83 -15.22 6.68 -10.35
C GLN A 83 -14.67 5.34 -9.88
N ARG A 84 -15.39 4.25 -10.14
CA ARG A 84 -14.84 2.90 -9.95
C ARG A 84 -13.80 2.62 -11.03
N VAL A 85 -12.67 2.05 -10.63
CA VAL A 85 -11.57 1.74 -11.55
C VAL A 85 -11.47 0.23 -11.68
N TYR A 86 -11.59 -0.24 -12.92
CA TYR A 86 -11.37 -1.63 -13.29
C TYR A 86 -9.87 -1.93 -13.39
N LYS A 87 -9.50 -3.14 -12.98
CA LYS A 87 -8.15 -3.67 -13.15
C LYS A 87 -7.89 -3.93 -14.63
N PRO A 88 -6.62 -3.86 -15.08
CA PRO A 88 -6.26 -4.21 -16.46
C PRO A 88 -6.77 -5.61 -16.81
N GLU A 89 -7.36 -5.72 -18.01
CA GLU A 89 -7.82 -6.99 -18.59
C GLU A 89 -8.81 -7.78 -17.70
N SER A 90 -9.51 -7.09 -16.78
CA SER A 90 -10.42 -7.71 -15.82
C SER A 90 -11.70 -6.90 -15.60
N GLU A 91 -12.80 -7.59 -15.34
CA GLU A 91 -14.06 -6.96 -14.90
C GLU A 91 -14.06 -6.65 -13.38
N GLU A 92 -12.96 -6.93 -12.69
CA GLU A 92 -12.79 -6.61 -11.28
C GLU A 92 -12.37 -5.16 -11.08
N ILE A 93 -12.98 -4.50 -10.09
CA ILE A 93 -12.56 -3.17 -9.65
C ILE A 93 -11.50 -3.28 -8.55
N TYR A 94 -10.69 -2.24 -8.39
CA TYR A 94 -9.86 -2.08 -7.20
C TYR A 94 -10.74 -1.98 -5.95
N THR A 95 -10.42 -2.78 -4.94
CA THR A 95 -11.14 -2.81 -3.67
C THR A 95 -10.20 -3.06 -2.51
N TYR A 96 -10.62 -2.68 -1.30
CA TYR A 96 -9.89 -2.93 -0.06
C TYR A 96 -10.04 -4.36 0.46
N GLN A 97 -10.98 -5.15 -0.08
CA GLN A 97 -11.21 -6.54 0.32
C GLN A 97 -10.84 -7.50 -0.81
N ALA A 98 -10.21 -8.62 -0.44
CA ALA A 98 -10.01 -9.72 -1.37
C ALA A 98 -11.38 -10.28 -1.80
N ARG A 99 -11.72 -10.18 -3.09
CA ARG A 99 -12.87 -10.91 -3.63
C ARG A 99 -12.48 -12.38 -3.81
N ALA A 100 -13.35 -13.27 -3.34
CA ALA A 100 -13.14 -14.72 -3.37
C ALA A 100 -12.86 -15.28 -4.79
N ALA A 101 -13.43 -14.67 -5.83
CA ALA A 101 -13.19 -15.06 -7.22
C ALA A 101 -11.75 -14.72 -7.68
N ALA A 102 -11.22 -13.56 -7.27
CA ALA A 102 -9.87 -13.12 -7.61
C ALA A 102 -8.79 -14.04 -7.01
N ALA A 103 -9.02 -14.51 -5.78
CA ALA A 103 -8.09 -15.37 -5.04
C ALA A 103 -7.82 -16.73 -5.73
N ALA A 104 -8.76 -17.20 -6.57
CA ALA A 104 -8.65 -18.48 -7.25
C ALA A 104 -7.90 -18.41 -8.60
N ALA A 105 -7.74 -17.22 -9.20
CA ALA A 105 -7.32 -17.08 -10.60
C ALA A 105 -5.86 -16.59 -10.80
N TRP A 106 -5.16 -16.10 -9.77
CA TRP A 106 -3.82 -15.50 -9.93
C TRP A 106 -2.69 -16.38 -9.38
N PRO A 107 -1.68 -16.77 -10.20
CA PRO A 107 -0.58 -17.63 -9.79
C PRO A 107 0.65 -16.88 -9.23
N GLY A 108 0.58 -15.57 -9.01
CA GLY A 108 1.71 -14.73 -8.57
C GLY A 108 1.78 -14.46 -7.06
N PRO A 109 2.89 -13.90 -6.55
CA PRO A 109 3.10 -13.61 -5.13
C PRO A 109 2.24 -12.44 -4.60
N ALA A 110 1.65 -11.64 -5.49
CA ALA A 110 0.68 -10.61 -5.13
C ALA A 110 -0.68 -11.28 -4.85
N GLN A 111 -1.09 -11.30 -3.58
CA GLN A 111 -2.36 -11.87 -3.16
C GLN A 111 -3.53 -11.06 -3.76
N PRO A 112 -4.47 -11.68 -4.49
CA PRO A 112 -5.53 -10.96 -5.20
C PRO A 112 -6.45 -10.17 -4.26
N GLY A 113 -6.73 -8.91 -4.65
CA GLY A 113 -7.72 -8.04 -4.01
C GLY A 113 -7.27 -7.37 -2.72
N ARG A 114 -5.96 -7.16 -2.58
CA ARG A 114 -5.36 -6.33 -1.52
C ARG A 114 -4.47 -5.28 -2.18
N ASP A 115 -5.05 -4.43 -3.02
CA ASP A 115 -4.26 -3.55 -3.89
C ASP A 115 -3.92 -2.20 -3.22
N LEU A 116 -4.62 -1.86 -2.14
CA LEU A 116 -4.49 -0.58 -1.42
C LEU A 116 -3.57 -0.70 -0.20
N TYR A 117 -2.27 -0.62 -0.43
CA TYR A 117 -1.24 -0.56 0.61
C TYR A 117 -0.02 0.21 0.10
N VAL A 118 0.79 0.73 1.02
CA VAL A 118 2.02 1.45 0.65
C VAL A 118 3.05 0.48 0.04
N GLY A 119 3.57 0.82 -1.14
CA GLY A 119 4.35 -0.04 -2.02
C GLY A 119 3.51 -0.81 -3.03
N GLY A 120 2.17 -0.80 -2.89
CA GLY A 120 1.24 -1.36 -3.86
C GLY A 120 1.23 -0.56 -5.16
N ARG A 121 0.90 -1.23 -6.27
CA ARG A 121 0.80 -0.64 -7.60
C ARG A 121 -0.62 -0.76 -8.13
N LEU A 122 -1.18 0.34 -8.61
CA LEU A 122 -2.48 0.39 -9.26
C LEU A 122 -2.30 0.87 -10.70
N GLU A 123 -2.90 0.18 -11.64
CA GLU A 123 -2.93 0.58 -13.04
C GLU A 123 -4.31 1.14 -13.38
N VAL A 124 -4.32 2.40 -13.80
CA VAL A 124 -5.52 3.17 -14.07
C VAL A 124 -5.39 3.72 -15.49
N PHE A 125 -6.24 3.23 -16.41
CA PHE A 125 -6.25 3.66 -17.82
C PHE A 125 -4.86 3.66 -18.46
N ASN A 126 -4.15 2.53 -18.38
CA ASN A 126 -2.79 2.29 -18.91
C ASN A 126 -1.69 3.16 -18.28
N ARG A 127 -1.95 3.75 -17.11
CA ARG A 127 -0.95 4.45 -16.29
C ARG A 127 -0.81 3.73 -14.96
N ALA A 128 0.40 3.33 -14.59
CA ALA A 128 0.67 2.71 -13.31
C ALA A 128 1.09 3.73 -12.25
N PHE A 129 0.51 3.59 -11.07
CA PHE A 129 0.77 4.41 -9.89
C PHE A 129 1.28 3.51 -8.77
N GLU A 130 2.45 3.83 -8.23
CA GLU A 130 2.95 3.23 -6.99
C GLU A 130 2.49 4.10 -5.82
N LEU A 131 1.86 3.48 -4.82
CA LEU A 131 1.48 4.14 -3.58
C LEU A 131 2.73 4.32 -2.71
N THR A 132 3.25 5.53 -2.61
CA THR A 132 4.50 5.82 -1.89
C THR A 132 4.30 6.06 -0.40
N GLY A 133 3.08 6.39 0.02
CA GLY A 133 2.75 6.69 1.42
C GLY A 133 1.24 6.80 1.63
N ALA A 134 0.84 7.01 2.87
CA ALA A 134 -0.55 7.17 3.28
C ALA A 134 -0.66 8.28 4.33
N ASP A 135 -1.80 8.95 4.41
CA ASP A 135 -2.02 9.93 5.48
C ASP A 135 -2.23 9.26 6.84
N GLU A 136 -2.04 10.03 7.91
CA GLU A 136 -2.09 9.54 9.29
C GLU A 136 -3.44 8.91 9.64
N TYR A 137 -4.52 9.49 9.12
CA TYR A 137 -5.87 8.95 9.27
C TYR A 137 -5.98 7.55 8.63
N SER A 138 -5.51 7.40 7.40
CA SER A 138 -5.59 6.14 6.67
C SER A 138 -4.77 5.05 7.33
N LEU A 139 -3.55 5.36 7.80
CA LEU A 139 -2.71 4.42 8.53
C LEU A 139 -3.41 3.95 9.81
N THR A 140 -3.87 4.89 10.64
CA THR A 140 -4.59 4.56 11.88
C THR A 140 -5.86 3.75 11.62
N TYR A 141 -6.59 4.07 10.56
CA TYR A 141 -7.79 3.33 10.17
C TYR A 141 -7.45 1.89 9.74
N MET A 142 -6.40 1.70 8.94
CA MET A 142 -5.95 0.39 8.50
C MET A 142 -5.47 -0.47 9.68
N GLU A 143 -4.74 0.11 10.63
CA GLU A 143 -4.29 -0.54 11.87
C GLU A 143 -5.47 -1.01 12.73
N ASN A 144 -6.45 -0.14 12.97
CA ASN A 144 -7.66 -0.49 13.74
C ASN A 144 -8.52 -1.56 13.04
N ASN A 145 -8.35 -1.74 11.73
CA ASN A 145 -9.06 -2.73 10.93
C ASN A 145 -8.09 -3.76 10.33
N CYS A 146 -7.05 -4.17 11.08
CA CYS A 146 -6.00 -5.08 10.63
C CYS A 146 -6.53 -6.43 10.08
N HIS A 147 -7.65 -6.93 10.61
CA HIS A 147 -8.34 -8.12 10.11
C HIS A 147 -8.76 -8.01 8.63
N ILE A 148 -8.96 -6.79 8.12
CA ILE A 148 -9.21 -6.49 6.71
C ILE A 148 -7.90 -6.12 6.02
N PHE A 149 -7.12 -5.24 6.65
CA PHE A 149 -5.86 -4.72 6.13
C PHE A 149 -4.67 -5.48 6.71
N VAL A 150 -4.42 -6.70 6.22
CA VAL A 150 -3.36 -7.56 6.77
C VAL A 150 -1.95 -6.96 6.71
N MET A 151 -1.72 -6.02 5.79
CA MET A 151 -0.42 -5.35 5.66
C MET A 151 -0.17 -4.39 6.83
N ALA A 152 -1.24 -3.94 7.50
CA ALA A 152 -1.22 -3.06 8.66
C ALA A 152 -1.26 -3.86 9.99
N ASP A 153 -1.33 -5.20 9.93
CA ASP A 153 -1.25 -6.06 11.11
C ASP A 153 0.21 -6.17 11.58
N ALA A 154 0.59 -5.31 12.53
CA ALA A 154 1.95 -5.28 13.06
C ALA A 154 2.37 -6.59 13.73
N ASP A 155 1.44 -7.29 14.40
CA ASP A 155 1.75 -8.54 15.09
C ASP A 155 2.00 -9.67 14.09
N ALA A 156 1.17 -9.78 13.04
CA ALA A 156 1.39 -10.76 11.98
C ALA A 156 2.70 -10.51 11.21
N VAL A 157 3.02 -9.23 10.95
CA VAL A 157 4.28 -8.82 10.32
C VAL A 157 5.48 -9.19 11.18
N LEU A 158 5.42 -8.88 12.47
CA LEU A 158 6.50 -9.15 13.41
C LEU A 158 6.76 -10.66 13.54
N GLN A 159 5.71 -11.48 13.59
CA GLN A 159 5.85 -12.94 13.57
C GLN A 159 6.48 -13.44 12.28
N SER A 160 6.07 -12.91 11.11
CA SER A 160 6.68 -13.27 9.83
C SER A 160 8.17 -12.91 9.78
N LEU A 161 8.53 -11.72 10.25
CA LEU A 161 9.92 -11.27 10.29
C LEU A 161 10.76 -12.08 11.28
N ARG A 162 10.23 -12.45 12.44
CA ARG A 162 10.91 -13.36 13.39
C ARG A 162 11.27 -14.69 12.73
N VAL A 163 10.34 -15.28 11.98
CA VAL A 163 10.59 -16.55 11.28
C VAL A 163 11.68 -16.40 10.22
N GLN A 164 11.70 -15.27 9.50
CA GLN A 164 12.73 -14.98 8.49
C GLN A 164 14.09 -14.60 9.10
N ALA A 165 14.10 -14.01 10.29
CA ALA A 165 15.31 -13.61 11.00
C ALA A 165 16.02 -14.80 11.66
N LYS A 166 15.31 -15.88 12.00
CA LYS A 166 15.91 -17.12 12.52
C LYS A 166 16.96 -17.66 11.54
N GLY A 167 18.20 -17.78 12.01
CA GLY A 167 19.35 -18.20 11.21
C GLY A 167 20.03 -17.08 10.41
N ARG A 168 19.58 -15.82 10.56
CA ARG A 168 20.18 -14.62 9.97
C ARG A 168 20.39 -13.50 11.00
N GLU A 169 20.40 -13.84 12.28
CA GLU A 169 20.50 -12.90 13.40
C GLU A 169 21.78 -12.06 13.34
N GLU A 170 22.92 -12.70 13.02
CA GLU A 170 24.21 -12.02 12.90
C GLU A 170 24.21 -11.02 11.72
N ALA A 171 23.62 -11.40 10.59
CA ALA A 171 23.48 -10.52 9.42
C ALA A 171 22.54 -9.34 9.70
N LEU A 172 21.44 -9.60 10.43
CA LEU A 172 20.50 -8.56 10.86
C LEU A 172 21.17 -7.55 11.80
N ARG A 173 21.96 -8.04 12.77
CA ARG A 173 22.70 -7.18 13.70
C ARG A 173 23.74 -6.35 12.97
N ALA A 174 24.55 -6.98 12.11
CA ALA A 174 25.54 -6.26 11.31
C ALA A 174 24.90 -5.20 10.41
N ALA A 175 23.75 -5.50 9.80
CA ALA A 175 23.00 -4.58 8.96
C ALA A 175 22.45 -3.37 9.73
N LEU A 176 21.88 -3.58 10.92
CA LEU A 176 21.34 -2.50 11.75
C LEU A 176 22.46 -1.60 12.30
N VAL A 177 23.59 -2.17 12.71
CA VAL A 177 24.77 -1.40 13.13
C VAL A 177 25.34 -0.60 11.95
N ALA A 178 25.41 -1.18 10.76
CA ALA A 178 25.89 -0.48 9.56
C ALA A 178 24.93 0.64 9.11
N ALA A 179 23.65 0.52 9.40
CA ALA A 179 22.64 1.54 9.09
C ALA A 179 22.64 2.72 10.07
N ASP A 180 23.16 2.53 11.30
CA ASP A 180 23.39 3.61 12.27
C ASP A 180 24.75 4.27 12.04
N SER A 181 24.86 5.03 10.94
CA SER A 181 26.07 5.76 10.59
C SER A 181 26.50 6.78 11.65
N ASP A 182 25.53 7.28 12.42
CA ASP A 182 25.69 8.40 13.33
C ASP A 182 25.92 7.94 14.78
N GLY A 183 25.85 6.62 15.04
CA GLY A 183 25.99 6.01 16.37
C GLY A 183 24.91 6.49 17.36
N SER A 184 23.79 6.96 16.85
CA SER A 184 22.71 7.58 17.63
C SER A 184 21.80 6.54 18.29
N GLY A 185 21.87 5.29 17.84
CA GLY A 185 20.95 4.22 18.18
C GLY A 185 19.57 4.36 17.52
N LEU A 186 19.31 5.45 16.78
CA LEU A 186 18.03 5.76 16.13
C LEU A 186 18.15 5.61 14.61
N LEU A 187 17.28 4.79 14.04
CA LEU A 187 17.24 4.55 12.60
C LEU A 187 16.04 5.27 11.96
N PRO A 188 16.27 6.20 11.00
CA PRO A 188 15.20 6.75 10.19
C PRO A 188 14.63 5.69 9.23
N ASP A 189 13.43 5.93 8.72
CA ASP A 189 12.68 4.99 7.87
C ASP A 189 13.52 4.37 6.73
N ALA A 190 14.28 5.20 6.01
CA ALA A 190 15.11 4.77 4.88
C ALA A 190 16.28 3.87 5.32
N ALA A 191 16.89 4.17 6.47
CA ALA A 191 18.00 3.38 7.01
C ALA A 191 17.49 2.02 7.50
N LEU A 192 16.33 1.98 8.15
CA LEU A 192 15.69 0.74 8.58
C LEU A 192 15.27 -0.14 7.40
N GLU A 193 14.67 0.44 6.34
CA GLU A 193 14.32 -0.28 5.10
C GLU A 193 15.57 -0.93 4.49
N ALA A 194 16.67 -0.18 4.40
CA ALA A 194 17.95 -0.66 3.86
C ALA A 194 18.56 -1.77 4.72
N ALA A 195 18.56 -1.62 6.05
CA ALA A 195 19.09 -2.60 6.99
C ALA A 195 18.36 -3.95 6.86
N LEU A 196 17.04 -3.95 6.98
CA LEU A 196 16.25 -5.18 6.89
C LEU A 196 16.37 -5.83 5.50
N SER A 197 16.46 -5.04 4.44
CA SER A 197 16.67 -5.54 3.07
C SER A 197 18.05 -6.19 2.91
N SER A 198 19.11 -5.57 3.45
CA SER A 198 20.48 -6.12 3.42
C SER A 198 20.64 -7.39 4.26
N ALA A 199 19.86 -7.53 5.34
CA ALA A 199 19.71 -8.77 6.10
C ALA A 199 18.95 -9.88 5.34
N GLY A 200 18.43 -9.56 4.15
CA GLY A 200 17.71 -10.49 3.27
C GLY A 200 16.27 -10.76 3.70
N LEU A 201 15.69 -9.92 4.56
CA LEU A 201 14.29 -10.04 4.98
C LEU A 201 13.38 -9.54 3.85
N ARG A 202 12.25 -10.24 3.67
CA ARG A 202 11.22 -9.87 2.70
C ARG A 202 10.02 -9.28 3.42
N PHE A 203 9.71 -8.04 3.11
CA PHE A 203 8.58 -7.29 3.63
C PHE A 203 8.11 -6.26 2.60
N THR A 204 6.88 -5.78 2.75
CA THR A 204 6.37 -4.64 1.97
C THR A 204 6.62 -3.33 2.73
N ARG A 205 6.63 -2.21 2.00
CA ARG A 205 6.77 -0.88 2.62
C ARG A 205 5.67 -0.61 3.65
N HIS A 206 4.44 -1.06 3.40
CA HIS A 206 3.36 -0.91 4.35
C HIS A 206 3.59 -1.72 5.64
N GLN A 207 4.12 -2.94 5.53
CA GLN A 207 4.48 -3.76 6.70
C GLN A 207 5.59 -3.11 7.53
N LEU A 208 6.58 -2.49 6.87
CA LEU A 208 7.61 -1.71 7.55
C LEU A 208 7.01 -0.53 8.33
N ILE A 209 6.09 0.22 7.71
CA ILE A 209 5.39 1.34 8.36
C ILE A 209 4.59 0.84 9.57
N ALA A 210 3.87 -0.28 9.43
CA ALA A 210 3.09 -0.86 10.52
C ALA A 210 3.99 -1.31 11.68
N LEU A 211 5.10 -1.98 11.39
CA LEU A 211 6.11 -2.34 12.39
C LEU A 211 6.64 -1.08 13.08
N ARG A 212 7.07 -0.07 12.31
CA ARG A 212 7.57 1.17 12.88
C ARG A 212 6.55 1.79 13.82
N ARG A 213 5.30 1.97 13.39
CA ARG A 213 4.26 2.62 14.20
C ARG A 213 3.92 1.84 15.48
N ARG A 214 4.18 0.53 15.48
CA ARG A 214 4.06 -0.33 16.66
C ARG A 214 5.20 -0.15 17.67
N VAL A 215 6.40 0.21 17.19
CA VAL A 215 7.62 0.39 18.00
C VAL A 215 7.83 1.84 18.42
N ASP A 216 7.66 2.76 17.48
CA ASP A 216 7.74 4.22 17.64
C ASP A 216 6.41 4.74 18.21
N GLY A 217 6.17 4.47 19.50
CA GLY A 217 4.98 4.91 20.21
C GLY A 217 4.81 6.44 20.26
N GLU A 218 5.91 7.18 20.18
CA GLU A 218 5.94 8.65 20.15
C GLU A 218 5.76 9.24 18.74
N ARG A 219 5.78 8.40 17.70
CA ARG A 219 5.69 8.81 16.28
C ARG A 219 6.81 9.78 15.89
N ALA A 220 7.98 9.62 16.51
CA ALA A 220 9.12 10.51 16.39
C ALA A 220 9.82 10.49 15.02
N GLY A 221 9.56 9.49 14.17
CA GLY A 221 10.22 9.40 12.85
C GLY A 221 11.40 8.45 12.81
N ALA A 222 11.77 7.87 13.95
CA ALA A 222 12.94 7.01 14.08
C ALA A 222 12.66 5.87 15.07
N VAL A 223 13.33 4.74 14.86
CA VAL A 223 13.18 3.55 15.69
C VAL A 223 14.53 3.19 16.31
N ALA A 224 14.52 2.84 17.59
CA ALA A 224 15.73 2.35 18.26
C ALA A 224 16.17 0.99 17.68
N ALA A 225 17.41 0.88 17.20
CA ALA A 225 17.93 -0.35 16.60
C ALA A 225 17.86 -1.55 17.57
N GLU A 226 18.16 -1.31 18.84
CA GLU A 226 18.08 -2.31 19.93
C GLU A 226 16.64 -2.81 20.15
N GLU A 227 15.63 -1.94 20.01
CA GLU A 227 14.24 -2.35 20.13
C GLU A 227 13.82 -3.26 18.97
N VAL A 228 14.29 -2.96 17.75
CA VAL A 228 14.06 -3.80 16.58
C VAL A 228 14.70 -5.18 16.76
N LEU A 229 15.94 -5.24 17.25
CA LEU A 229 16.63 -6.51 17.54
C LEU A 229 15.89 -7.34 18.59
N ARG A 230 15.46 -6.71 19.69
CA ARG A 230 14.67 -7.36 20.74
C ARG A 230 13.38 -7.94 20.19
N LEU A 231 12.66 -7.16 19.41
CA LEU A 231 11.39 -7.58 18.84
C LEU A 231 11.56 -8.71 17.83
N LEU A 232 12.64 -8.72 17.06
CA LEU A 232 12.93 -9.79 16.10
C LEU A 232 13.55 -11.04 16.73
N GLY A 233 13.82 -11.02 18.05
CA GLY A 233 14.37 -12.16 18.78
C GLY A 233 15.84 -12.41 18.46
N ALA A 234 16.57 -11.39 18.02
CA ALA A 234 18.01 -11.42 17.76
C ALA A 234 18.78 -10.83 18.95
N GLU A 235 18.29 -11.06 20.19
CA GLU A 235 19.05 -10.74 21.40
C GLU A 235 20.11 -11.81 21.61
N GLY A 236 21.37 -11.39 21.52
CA GLY A 236 22.55 -12.15 21.93
C GLY A 236 23.32 -11.34 22.95
#